data_AF-A0AA39QNA8-F1
#
_entry.id   AF-A0AA39QNA8-F1
#
_cell.length_a   1.000
_cell.length_b   1.000
_cell.length_c   1.000
_cell.angle_alpha   90.00
_cell.angle_beta   90.00
_cell.angle_gamma   90.00
#
_symmetry.space_group_name_H-M   'P 1'
#
loop_
_entity.id
_entity.type
_entity.pdbx_description
1 polymer ?
#
loop_
_entity_poly.entity_id
_entity_poly.type
_entity_poly.pdbx_seq_one_letter_code
_entity_poly.pdbx_strand_id
1 'polypeptide(L)'
;MALKPASNCCWWHECFEDHPYFALKKPEATQSSKCKVICIPCLNTHIGKVMATNEQEIINGQHQEKRTSDTIKLMLFSTDGNSAVHQEWLVAQTEILLKHLCDCPHQPAAVHDRAQNELQSRSPAKHTLWAPSNAVPMYPFQPSYPIPSHPTSSFVSPGLYLESIATALPISWPPSSSSSAFFAPDPSISQAPSVVPSDSISAVGS
;
A
#
# COMPACT_ATOMS: atom_id res chain seq x y z
N MET A 1 -21.21 -25.23 7.53
CA MET A 1 -20.45 -23.98 7.45
C MET A 1 -21.43 -22.89 7.05
N ALA A 2 -21.80 -22.01 7.99
CA ALA A 2 -22.78 -20.96 7.72
C ALA A 2 -22.09 -19.80 6.98
N LEU A 3 -22.51 -19.55 5.74
CA LEU A 3 -22.14 -18.35 5.00
C LEU A 3 -22.72 -17.14 5.74
N LYS A 4 -21.84 -16.39 6.38
CA LYS A 4 -22.17 -15.10 6.99
C LYS A 4 -22.73 -14.21 5.87
N PRO A 5 -23.89 -13.57 6.03
CA PRO A 5 -24.45 -12.70 5.00
C PRO A 5 -23.42 -11.62 4.67
N ALA A 6 -23.09 -11.48 3.38
CA ALA A 6 -22.13 -10.52 2.88
C ALA A 6 -22.57 -9.12 3.33
N SER A 7 -21.91 -8.62 4.37
CA SER A 7 -22.09 -7.27 4.87
C SER A 7 -21.70 -6.32 3.75
N ASN A 8 -22.67 -5.65 3.12
CA ASN A 8 -22.51 -4.50 2.22
C ASN A 8 -21.08 -4.33 1.68
N CYS A 9 -20.61 -5.29 0.87
CA CYS A 9 -19.30 -5.17 0.26
C CYS A 9 -19.35 -3.95 -0.63
N CYS A 10 -18.54 -2.96 -0.28
CA CYS A 10 -18.48 -1.74 -1.05
C CYS A 10 -17.92 -2.09 -2.43
N TRP A 11 -18.65 -1.75 -3.50
CA TRP A 11 -18.34 -2.21 -4.86
C TRP A 11 -16.90 -1.93 -5.29
N TRP A 12 -16.29 -0.84 -4.81
CA TRP A 12 -14.92 -0.49 -5.16
C TRP A 12 -13.92 -1.53 -4.64
N HIS A 13 -14.21 -2.24 -3.55
CA HIS A 13 -13.32 -3.28 -3.01
C HIS A 13 -13.20 -4.49 -3.94
N GLU A 14 -14.19 -4.72 -4.82
CA GLU A 14 -14.14 -5.77 -5.85
C GLU A 14 -13.10 -5.47 -6.93
N CYS A 15 -12.62 -4.23 -7.04
CA CYS A 15 -11.56 -3.82 -7.96
C CYS A 15 -10.15 -4.04 -7.38
N PHE A 16 -10.05 -4.52 -6.15
CA PHE A 16 -8.80 -4.72 -5.44
C PHE A 16 -8.65 -6.16 -4.96
N GLU A 17 -7.40 -6.56 -4.76
CA GLU A 17 -7.02 -7.81 -4.15
C GLU A 17 -6.30 -7.56 -2.82
N ASP A 18 -6.70 -8.31 -1.80
CA ASP A 18 -6.11 -8.24 -0.46
C ASP A 18 -4.70 -8.84 -0.45
N HIS A 19 -3.83 -8.28 0.39
CA HIS A 19 -2.54 -8.87 0.65
C HIS A 19 -2.72 -10.29 1.22
N PRO A 20 -2.08 -11.34 0.66
CA PRO A 20 -2.35 -12.74 1.04
C PRO A 20 -2.02 -13.02 2.52
N TYR A 21 -1.05 -12.30 3.07
CA TYR A 21 -0.65 -12.43 4.46
C TYR A 21 -1.48 -11.59 5.45
N PHE A 22 -2.55 -10.93 4.99
CA PHE A 22 -3.45 -10.18 5.87
C PHE A 22 -4.15 -11.11 6.88
N ALA A 23 -4.64 -12.26 6.42
CA ALA A 23 -5.25 -13.28 7.28
C ALA A 23 -4.26 -13.81 8.34
N LEU A 24 -2.96 -13.82 8.01
CA LEU A 24 -1.87 -14.22 8.90
C LEU A 24 -1.39 -13.08 9.82
N LYS A 25 -2.02 -11.89 9.75
CA LYS A 25 -1.68 -10.69 10.53
C LYS A 25 -0.21 -10.30 10.44
N LYS A 26 0.42 -10.57 9.31
CA LYS A 26 1.82 -10.20 9.11
C LYS A 26 1.97 -8.68 8.97
N PRO A 27 3.05 -8.09 9.51
CA PRO A 27 3.24 -6.63 9.49
C PRO A 27 3.32 -6.07 8.07
N GLU A 28 3.89 -6.80 7.11
CA GLU A 28 3.96 -6.38 5.71
C GLU A 28 2.58 -6.23 5.05
N ALA A 29 1.59 -7.00 5.51
CA ALA A 29 0.23 -7.04 4.96
C ALA A 29 -0.70 -5.98 5.56
N THR A 30 -0.24 -5.22 6.55
CA THR A 30 -1.05 -4.25 7.27
C THR A 30 -0.40 -2.88 7.32
N GLN A 31 -1.22 -1.84 7.35
CA GLN A 31 -0.78 -0.49 7.66
C GLN A 31 -1.87 0.18 8.49
N SER A 32 -1.50 0.67 9.68
CA SER A 32 -2.45 1.28 10.63
C SER A 32 -3.67 0.37 10.88
N SER A 33 -3.41 -0.91 11.18
CA SER A 33 -4.40 -2.00 11.39
C SER A 33 -5.34 -2.32 10.22
N LYS A 34 -5.15 -1.71 9.06
CA LYS A 34 -5.93 -1.98 7.84
C LYS A 34 -5.15 -2.87 6.89
N CYS A 35 -5.89 -3.67 6.11
CA CYS A 35 -5.34 -4.49 5.03
C CYS A 35 -4.64 -3.61 4.00
N LYS A 36 -3.47 -4.06 3.52
CA LYS A 36 -2.92 -3.54 2.27
C LYS A 36 -3.59 -4.26 1.10
N VAL A 37 -3.95 -3.50 0.07
CA VAL A 37 -4.62 -4.01 -1.13
C VAL A 37 -3.92 -3.50 -2.37
N ILE A 38 -4.06 -4.23 -3.48
CA ILE A 38 -3.55 -3.82 -4.79
C ILE A 38 -4.68 -3.83 -5.81
N CYS A 39 -4.66 -2.85 -6.71
CA CYS A 39 -5.61 -2.76 -7.82
C CYS A 39 -5.39 -3.94 -8.78
N ILE A 40 -6.45 -4.67 -9.12
CA ILE A 40 -6.35 -5.90 -9.93
C ILE A 40 -5.69 -5.64 -11.30
N PRO A 41 -6.10 -4.61 -12.08
CA PRO A 41 -5.38 -4.25 -13.31
C PRO A 41 -3.90 -3.89 -13.13
N CYS A 42 -3.53 -3.20 -12.04
CA CYS A 42 -2.12 -2.92 -11.74
C CYS A 42 -1.36 -4.22 -11.47
N LEU A 43 -1.92 -5.10 -10.63
CA LEU A 43 -1.33 -6.40 -10.34
C LEU A 43 -1.10 -7.22 -11.61
N ASN A 44 -2.12 -7.32 -12.47
CA ASN A 44 -2.01 -8.06 -13.74
C ASN A 44 -0.95 -7.45 -14.66
N THR A 45 -0.82 -6.13 -14.68
CA THR A 45 0.22 -5.44 -15.45
C THR A 45 1.61 -5.81 -14.94
N HIS A 46 1.81 -5.87 -13.62
CA HIS A 46 3.08 -6.33 -13.03
C HIS A 46 3.38 -7.78 -13.31
N ILE A 47 2.40 -8.67 -13.15
CA ILE A 47 2.54 -10.08 -13.50
C ILE A 47 2.98 -10.20 -14.97
N GLY A 48 2.31 -9.48 -15.88
CA GLY A 48 2.66 -9.47 -17.30
C GLY A 48 4.09 -8.98 -17.57
N LYS A 49 4.54 -7.91 -16.90
CA LYS A 49 5.92 -7.41 -17.00
C LYS A 49 6.92 -8.46 -16.53
N VAL A 50 6.70 -9.07 -15.37
CA VAL A 50 7.61 -10.10 -14.82
C VAL A 50 7.62 -11.36 -15.70
N MET A 51 6.46 -11.76 -16.23
CA MET A 51 6.37 -12.86 -17.18
C MET A 51 7.16 -12.59 -18.47
N ALA A 52 7.04 -11.38 -19.04
CA ALA A 52 7.77 -10.97 -20.23
C ALA A 52 9.29 -10.96 -19.98
N THR A 53 9.74 -10.41 -18.84
CA THR A 53 11.16 -10.45 -18.44
C THR A 53 11.64 -11.88 -18.27
N ASN A 54 10.87 -12.74 -17.59
CA ASN A 54 11.24 -14.14 -17.39
C ASN A 54 11.35 -14.90 -18.71
N GLU A 55 10.45 -14.64 -19.67
CA GLU A 55 10.52 -15.21 -21.00
C GLU A 55 11.79 -14.77 -21.75
N GLN A 56 12.17 -13.50 -21.64
CA GLN A 56 13.42 -13.01 -22.21
C GLN A 56 14.66 -13.63 -21.55
N GLU A 57 14.66 -13.81 -20.23
CA GLU A 57 15.74 -14.47 -19.49
C GLU A 57 15.92 -15.93 -19.91
N ILE A 58 14.82 -16.63 -20.23
CA ILE A 58 14.86 -18.01 -20.75
C ILE A 58 15.50 -18.04 -22.14
N ILE A 59 15.08 -17.14 -23.03
CA ILE A 59 15.67 -17.01 -24.37
C ILE A 59 17.17 -16.73 -24.29
N ASN A 60 17.59 -15.92 -23.31
CA ASN A 60 18.98 -15.57 -23.07
C ASN A 60 19.78 -16.66 -22.32
N GLY A 61 19.15 -17.79 -21.96
CA GLY A 61 19.79 -18.88 -21.21
C GLY A 61 20.10 -18.57 -19.74
N GLN A 62 19.57 -17.47 -19.20
CA GLN A 62 19.74 -17.07 -17.80
C GLN A 62 18.75 -17.78 -16.86
N HIS A 63 17.67 -18.31 -17.41
CA HIS A 63 16.65 -19.04 -16.68
C HIS A 63 16.30 -20.35 -17.40
N GLN A 64 16.09 -21.43 -16.63
CA GLN A 64 15.75 -22.75 -17.19
C GLN A 64 14.25 -22.99 -17.32
N GLU A 65 13.42 -22.29 -16.53
CA GLU A 65 11.98 -22.55 -16.45
C GLU A 65 11.14 -21.26 -16.42
N LYS A 66 9.98 -21.35 -17.08
CA LYS A 66 8.94 -20.31 -17.09
C LYS A 66 8.18 -20.33 -15.78
N ARG A 67 8.21 -19.21 -15.05
CA ARG A 67 7.42 -19.05 -13.83
C ARG A 67 5.94 -18.89 -14.17
N THR A 68 5.07 -19.49 -13.35
CA THR A 68 3.62 -19.33 -13.49
C THR A 68 3.15 -17.98 -12.95
N SER A 69 1.95 -17.55 -13.36
CA SER A 69 1.31 -16.34 -12.83
C SER A 69 1.19 -16.39 -11.30
N ASP A 70 0.80 -17.53 -10.73
CA ASP A 70 0.63 -17.68 -9.28
C ASP A 70 1.96 -17.61 -8.53
N THR A 71 3.00 -18.22 -9.08
CA THR A 71 4.36 -18.11 -8.54
C THR A 71 4.84 -16.66 -8.55
N ILE A 72 4.65 -15.95 -9.67
CA ILE A 72 5.02 -14.54 -9.80
C ILE A 72 4.22 -13.69 -8.81
N LYS A 73 2.91 -13.90 -8.73
CA LYS A 73 2.03 -13.21 -7.79
C LYS A 73 2.49 -13.39 -6.34
N LEU A 74 2.82 -14.61 -5.93
CA LEU A 74 3.40 -14.89 -4.61
C LEU A 74 4.75 -14.18 -4.41
N MET A 75 5.62 -14.17 -5.42
CA MET A 75 6.90 -13.45 -5.36
C MET A 75 6.68 -11.95 -5.15
N LEU A 76 5.77 -11.33 -5.91
CA LEU A 76 5.43 -9.91 -5.77
C LEU A 76 4.90 -9.59 -4.36
N PHE A 77 4.20 -10.54 -3.74
CA PHE A 77 3.69 -10.44 -2.37
C PHE A 77 4.75 -10.69 -1.28
N SER A 78 5.82 -11.41 -1.60
CA SER A 78 6.85 -11.82 -0.65
C SER A 78 8.09 -10.94 -0.67
N THR A 79 8.19 -9.98 -1.60
CA THR A 79 9.42 -9.20 -1.75
C THR A 79 9.48 -8.10 -0.71
N ASP A 80 10.35 -8.29 0.28
CA ASP A 80 10.64 -7.37 1.37
C ASP A 80 10.97 -5.96 0.84
N GLY A 81 10.04 -5.00 0.99
CA GLY A 81 10.24 -3.54 1.02
C GLY A 81 10.91 -2.81 -0.16
N ASN A 82 11.58 -3.53 -1.06
CA ASN A 82 12.50 -3.02 -2.07
C ASN A 82 12.08 -3.39 -3.51
N SER A 83 10.94 -4.09 -3.64
CA SER A 83 10.31 -4.31 -4.94
C SER A 83 9.56 -3.07 -5.37
N ALA A 84 9.59 -2.76 -6.67
CA ALA A 84 8.80 -1.68 -7.27
C ALA A 84 7.30 -1.78 -6.92
N VAL A 85 6.80 -2.99 -6.62
CA VAL A 85 5.41 -3.24 -6.20
C VAL A 85 5.10 -2.65 -4.82
N HIS A 86 6.09 -2.41 -3.95
CA HIS A 86 5.84 -1.87 -2.61
C HIS A 86 5.18 -0.48 -2.65
N GLN A 87 5.43 0.31 -3.71
CA GLN A 87 4.82 1.63 -3.90
C GLN A 87 3.36 1.57 -4.35
N GLU A 88 2.88 0.41 -4.82
CA GLU A 88 1.52 0.27 -5.36
C GLU A 88 0.53 -0.34 -4.38
N TRP A 89 1.01 -0.81 -3.23
CA TRP A 89 0.11 -1.22 -2.16
C TRP A 89 -0.58 -0.02 -1.55
N LEU A 90 -1.90 -0.11 -1.51
CA LEU A 90 -2.76 0.89 -0.93
C LEU A 90 -3.28 0.40 0.41
N VAL A 91 -3.47 1.32 1.34
CA VAL A 91 -4.22 1.01 2.55
C VAL A 91 -5.70 0.89 2.18
N ALA A 92 -6.41 -0.13 2.68
CA ALA A 92 -7.85 -0.33 2.50
C ALA A 92 -8.68 0.78 3.19
N GLN A 93 -8.60 2.00 2.66
CA GLN A 93 -9.36 3.17 3.07
C GLN A 93 -10.15 3.68 1.87
N THR A 94 -11.45 3.87 2.06
CA THR A 94 -12.37 4.26 0.99
C THR A 94 -11.86 5.41 0.13
N GLU A 95 -11.40 6.50 0.74
CA GLU A 95 -10.89 7.68 0.00
C GLU A 95 -9.66 7.36 -0.84
N ILE A 96 -8.72 6.57 -0.30
CA ILE A 96 -7.50 6.16 -1.00
C ILE A 96 -7.86 5.26 -2.19
N LEU A 97 -8.73 4.27 -1.95
CA LEU A 97 -9.13 3.31 -2.98
C LEU A 97 -9.89 4.00 -4.12
N LEU A 98 -10.89 4.82 -3.79
CA LEU A 98 -11.66 5.54 -4.80
C LEU A 98 -10.78 6.53 -5.58
N LYS A 99 -9.87 7.26 -4.91
CA LYS A 99 -8.93 8.14 -5.61
C LYS A 99 -8.04 7.35 -6.56
N HIS A 100 -7.51 6.22 -6.14
CA HIS A 100 -6.74 5.36 -7.02
C HIS A 100 -7.57 4.88 -8.22
N LEU A 101 -8.83 4.47 -8.03
CA LEU A 101 -9.69 4.06 -9.15
C LEU A 101 -9.94 5.21 -10.15
N CYS A 102 -9.98 6.47 -9.70
CA CYS A 102 -10.06 7.64 -10.59
C CYS A 102 -8.77 7.89 -11.37
N ASP A 103 -7.61 7.63 -10.77
CA ASP A 103 -6.30 8.01 -11.33
C ASP A 103 -5.60 6.83 -12.05
N CYS A 104 -6.06 5.59 -11.86
CA CYS A 104 -5.40 4.39 -12.34
C CYS A 104 -5.51 4.25 -13.87
N PRO A 105 -4.41 4.31 -14.65
CA PRO A 105 -4.46 4.25 -16.11
C PRO A 105 -4.89 2.89 -16.67
N HIS A 106 -4.96 1.86 -15.82
CA HIS A 106 -5.30 0.50 -16.20
C HIS A 106 -6.78 0.15 -15.94
N GLN A 107 -7.54 1.05 -15.31
CA GLN A 107 -8.96 0.84 -15.06
C GLN A 107 -9.80 1.20 -16.30
N PRO A 108 -10.93 0.51 -16.54
CA PRO A 108 -11.84 0.88 -17.61
C PRO A 108 -12.59 2.17 -17.25
N ALA A 109 -12.95 2.97 -18.27
CA ALA A 109 -13.63 4.25 -18.08
C ALA A 109 -14.88 4.17 -17.18
N ALA A 110 -15.66 3.09 -17.28
CA ALA A 110 -16.83 2.87 -16.44
C ALA A 110 -16.50 2.82 -14.93
N VAL A 111 -15.33 2.30 -14.55
CA VAL A 111 -14.87 2.25 -13.15
C VAL A 111 -14.40 3.64 -12.71
N HIS A 112 -13.69 4.38 -13.58
CA HIS A 112 -13.32 5.77 -13.32
C HIS A 112 -14.54 6.65 -13.04
N ASP A 113 -15.53 6.63 -13.95
CA ASP A 113 -16.74 7.44 -13.84
C ASP A 113 -17.51 7.10 -12.55
N ARG A 114 -17.63 5.80 -12.25
CA ARG A 114 -18.30 5.33 -11.03
C ARG A 114 -17.55 5.76 -9.76
N ALA A 115 -16.22 5.68 -9.75
CA ALA A 115 -15.40 6.12 -8.63
C ALA A 115 -15.47 7.63 -8.42
N GLN A 116 -15.46 8.41 -9.50
CA GLN A 116 -15.58 9.86 -9.46
C GLN A 116 -16.93 10.30 -8.90
N ASN A 117 -18.03 9.68 -9.36
CA ASN A 117 -19.38 9.95 -8.85
C ASN A 117 -19.48 9.63 -7.35
N GLU A 118 -18.89 8.52 -6.90
CA GLU A 118 -18.87 8.14 -5.48
C GLU A 118 -18.01 9.10 -4.63
N LEU A 119 -16.87 9.58 -5.13
CA LEU A 119 -16.08 10.59 -4.44
C LEU A 119 -16.82 11.92 -4.32
N GLN A 120 -17.49 12.36 -5.38
CA GLN A 120 -18.27 13.59 -5.39
C GLN A 120 -19.46 13.51 -4.43
N SER A 121 -20.19 12.39 -4.40
CA SER A 121 -21.32 12.20 -3.48
C SER A 121 -20.89 12.12 -2.01
N ARG A 122 -19.66 11.67 -1.75
CA ARG A 122 -19.06 11.61 -0.41
C ARG A 122 -18.43 12.90 0.05
N SER A 123 -17.99 13.74 -0.89
CA SER A 123 -17.55 15.08 -0.53
C SER A 123 -18.72 15.77 0.18
N PRO A 124 -18.52 16.42 1.34
CA PRO A 124 -19.57 17.23 1.91
C PRO A 124 -19.87 18.30 0.87
N ALA A 125 -20.95 18.08 0.12
CA ALA A 125 -21.51 19.09 -0.74
C ALA A 125 -21.59 20.31 0.17
N LYS A 126 -20.76 21.31 -0.12
CA LYS A 126 -20.88 22.60 0.55
C LYS A 126 -22.35 22.91 0.36
N HIS A 127 -23.12 22.83 1.45
CA HIS A 127 -24.46 23.35 1.51
C HIS A 127 -24.24 24.82 1.25
N THR A 128 -24.25 25.20 -0.03
CA THR A 128 -24.51 26.54 -0.50
C THR A 128 -25.94 26.76 -0.10
N LEU A 129 -26.14 27.04 1.19
CA LEU A 129 -27.23 27.81 1.73
C LEU A 129 -27.11 29.19 1.10
N TRP A 130 -27.39 29.25 -0.20
CA TRP A 130 -27.96 30.45 -0.79
C TRP A 130 -29.41 30.45 -0.32
N ALA A 131 -29.61 30.81 0.94
CA ALA A 131 -30.87 31.41 1.31
C ALA A 131 -30.92 32.72 0.50
N PRO A 132 -31.95 32.95 -0.34
CA PRO A 132 -32.26 34.30 -0.74
C PRO A 132 -32.50 35.05 0.57
N SER A 133 -31.67 36.05 0.85
CA SER A 133 -31.91 37.00 1.93
C SER A 133 -33.20 37.72 1.58
N ASN A 134 -34.33 37.13 1.98
CA ASN A 134 -35.63 37.79 1.95
C ASN A 134 -35.55 38.90 2.97
N ALA A 135 -35.25 40.10 2.47
CA ALA A 135 -35.41 41.35 3.14
C ALA A 135 -36.85 41.49 3.65
N VAL A 136 -37.04 41.50 4.97
CA VAL A 136 -38.18 42.16 5.63
C VAL A 136 -37.78 42.47 7.09
N PRO A 137 -38.38 43.47 7.77
CA PRO A 137 -37.88 44.83 7.85
C PRO A 137 -37.50 45.26 9.28
N MET A 138 -36.67 46.31 9.38
CA MET A 138 -36.43 47.06 10.62
C MET A 138 -37.73 47.54 11.27
N TYR A 139 -37.91 47.28 12.56
CA TYR A 139 -38.70 48.10 13.49
C TYR A 139 -38.03 48.09 14.88
N PRO A 140 -38.27 49.11 15.73
CA PRO A 140 -37.23 49.77 16.50
C PRO A 140 -37.26 49.42 17.99
N PHE A 141 -36.12 49.70 18.63
CA PHE A 141 -35.89 49.91 20.05
C PHE A 141 -37.14 50.19 20.92
N GLN A 142 -37.18 49.56 22.10
CA GLN A 142 -37.33 50.30 23.35
C GLN A 142 -36.47 49.70 24.49
N PRO A 143 -35.74 50.54 25.26
CA PRO A 143 -34.97 50.17 26.46
C PRO A 143 -35.76 50.43 27.75
N SER A 144 -35.53 49.64 28.82
CA SER A 144 -35.76 50.05 30.22
C SER A 144 -35.07 49.10 31.21
N TYR A 145 -34.11 49.65 31.97
CA TYR A 145 -33.29 49.15 33.09
C TYR A 145 -34.12 48.90 34.38
N PRO A 146 -33.58 48.56 35.60
CA PRO A 146 -32.20 48.35 36.07
C PRO A 146 -31.94 47.11 37.00
N ILE A 147 -30.65 46.96 37.35
CA ILE A 147 -29.98 46.05 38.29
C ILE A 147 -30.28 46.39 39.78
N PRO A 148 -30.25 45.41 40.71
CA PRO A 148 -29.37 45.48 41.90
C PRO A 148 -28.63 44.13 42.13
N SER A 149 -27.30 44.05 42.17
CA SER A 149 -26.32 44.44 43.22
C SER A 149 -26.21 43.48 44.42
N HIS A 150 -24.96 43.07 44.70
CA HIS A 150 -24.35 42.56 45.97
C HIS A 150 -24.08 41.03 46.08
N PRO A 151 -23.14 40.58 46.96
CA PRO A 151 -21.70 40.67 46.73
C PRO A 151 -20.91 39.37 47.13
N THR A 152 -19.62 39.36 46.80
CA THR A 152 -18.49 38.70 47.51
C THR A 152 -18.59 37.22 47.91
N SER A 153 -17.68 36.40 47.37
CA SER A 153 -16.69 35.74 48.24
C SER A 153 -15.48 35.26 47.42
N SER A 154 -14.32 35.75 47.83
CA SER A 154 -13.00 35.36 47.39
C SER A 154 -12.63 33.99 47.94
N PHE A 155 -12.02 33.12 47.13
CA PHE A 155 -10.97 32.24 47.64
C PHE A 155 -9.78 32.20 46.66
N VAL A 156 -8.75 32.89 47.12
CA VAL A 156 -7.32 32.82 46.80
C VAL A 156 -6.86 31.41 47.22
N SER A 157 -6.09 30.65 46.44
CA SER A 157 -4.63 30.78 46.40
C SER A 157 -3.98 29.69 45.51
N PRO A 158 -2.68 29.84 45.17
CA PRO A 158 -1.98 29.22 44.06
C PRO A 158 -1.19 27.95 44.45
N GLY A 159 -0.72 27.22 43.45
CA GLY A 159 0.24 26.13 43.60
C GLY A 159 1.13 26.01 42.38
N LEU A 160 2.32 26.61 42.48
CA LEU A 160 3.48 26.42 41.62
C LEU A 160 3.89 24.93 41.62
N TYR A 161 4.26 24.36 40.46
CA TYR A 161 5.63 23.88 40.27
C TYR A 161 5.95 23.60 38.81
N LEU A 162 7.16 24.00 38.45
CA LEU A 162 7.83 23.84 37.18
C LEU A 162 8.84 22.71 37.38
N GLU A 163 8.80 21.63 36.59
CA GLU A 163 10.03 20.88 36.34
C GLU A 163 9.98 20.13 35.02
N SER A 164 10.71 20.69 34.05
CA SER A 164 11.27 19.98 32.92
C SER A 164 12.29 18.98 33.43
N ILE A 165 12.18 17.71 33.03
CA ILE A 165 13.36 16.86 32.84
C ILE A 165 13.20 16.12 31.52
N ALA A 166 13.93 16.61 30.52
CA ALA A 166 14.29 15.87 29.34
C ALA A 166 15.29 14.79 29.76
N THR A 167 14.89 13.53 29.77
CA THR A 167 15.84 12.41 29.87
C THR A 167 16.08 11.88 28.47
N ALA A 168 17.13 12.41 27.85
CA ALA A 168 17.80 11.79 26.73
C ALA A 168 18.28 10.40 27.15
N LEU A 169 17.76 9.36 26.50
CA LEU A 169 18.41 8.05 26.47
C LEU A 169 19.18 7.97 25.15
N PRO A 170 20.52 8.00 25.15
CA PRO A 170 21.27 7.45 24.05
C PRO A 170 21.17 5.92 24.16
N ILE A 171 20.34 5.31 23.31
CA ILE A 171 20.48 3.88 23.04
C ILE A 171 21.80 3.74 22.29
N SER A 172 22.80 3.26 23.03
CA SER A 172 24.07 2.80 22.52
C SER A 172 23.82 1.71 21.49
N TRP A 173 23.97 2.04 20.21
CA TRP A 173 24.25 1.04 19.19
C TRP A 173 25.61 0.40 19.48
N PRO A 174 25.70 -0.93 19.61
CA PRO A 174 26.98 -1.58 19.41
C PRO A 174 27.34 -1.50 17.93
N PRO A 175 28.57 -1.12 17.55
CA PRO A 175 29.03 -1.35 16.18
C PRO A 175 29.15 -2.86 15.98
N SER A 176 28.29 -3.42 15.13
CA SER A 176 28.53 -4.72 14.55
C SER A 176 29.75 -4.60 13.63
N SER A 177 30.88 -5.08 14.14
CA SER A 177 32.07 -5.40 13.37
C SER A 177 31.73 -6.36 12.23
N SER A 178 31.56 -5.85 11.02
CA SER A 178 31.72 -6.66 9.82
C SER A 178 33.17 -6.57 9.39
N SER A 179 33.98 -7.49 9.91
CA SER A 179 35.29 -7.80 9.36
C SER A 179 35.15 -8.18 7.90
N SER A 180 35.79 -7.37 7.06
CA SER A 180 36.24 -7.73 5.73
C SER A 180 37.17 -8.95 5.82
N ALA A 181 36.77 -10.07 5.21
CA ALA A 181 37.71 -11.12 4.84
C ALA A 181 37.56 -11.36 3.33
N PHE A 182 38.40 -10.62 2.59
CA PHE A 182 38.91 -11.02 1.29
C PHE A 182 39.54 -12.41 1.41
N PHE A 183 38.98 -13.41 0.74
CA PHE A 183 39.75 -14.56 0.24
C PHE A 183 39.08 -15.09 -1.03
N ALA A 184 39.60 -14.64 -2.16
CA ALA A 184 39.91 -15.51 -3.30
C ALA A 184 41.44 -15.39 -3.50
N PRO A 185 42.15 -16.31 -4.17
CA PRO A 185 41.68 -17.46 -4.94
C PRO A 185 42.38 -18.79 -4.54
N ASP A 186 41.88 -19.93 -5.04
CA ASP A 186 42.78 -21.06 -5.35
C ASP A 186 42.34 -21.74 -6.66
N PRO A 187 43.15 -21.65 -7.72
CA PRO A 187 43.08 -22.47 -8.91
C PRO A 187 44.17 -23.55 -8.86
N SER A 188 43.80 -24.82 -8.79
CA SER A 188 44.66 -25.95 -9.18
C SER A 188 43.76 -27.12 -9.56
N ILE A 189 43.51 -27.32 -10.86
CA ILE A 189 44.30 -28.18 -11.75
C ILE A 189 44.31 -29.64 -11.27
N SER A 190 43.47 -30.45 -11.92
CA SER A 190 43.88 -31.78 -12.34
C SER A 190 43.25 -32.09 -13.70
N GLN A 191 44.12 -32.58 -14.56
CA GLN A 191 44.08 -32.58 -16.01
C GLN A 191 43.88 -34.02 -16.51
N ALA A 192 42.78 -34.25 -17.27
CA ALA A 192 42.58 -35.15 -18.43
C ALA A 192 43.03 -36.65 -18.35
N PRO A 193 42.89 -37.53 -19.39
CA PRO A 193 42.16 -37.47 -20.67
C PRO A 193 41.39 -38.78 -21.05
N SER A 194 40.56 -38.74 -22.12
CA SER A 194 40.31 -39.82 -23.14
C SER A 194 39.01 -39.50 -23.89
N VAL A 195 39.01 -38.98 -25.12
CA VAL A 195 39.27 -39.68 -26.40
C VAL A 195 38.54 -41.02 -26.50
N VAL A 196 37.36 -41.03 -27.15
CA VAL A 196 37.06 -41.92 -28.30
C VAL A 196 36.05 -41.20 -29.22
N PRO A 197 36.33 -41.05 -30.53
CA PRO A 197 35.34 -40.75 -31.55
C PRO A 197 34.74 -42.06 -32.09
N SER A 198 33.43 -42.10 -32.34
CA SER A 198 32.83 -43.18 -33.14
C SER A 198 32.05 -42.62 -34.31
N ASP A 199 32.47 -43.09 -35.47
CA ASP A 199 32.03 -42.78 -36.82
C ASP A 199 30.57 -43.10 -37.14
N SER A 200 30.03 -42.25 -38.01
CA SER A 200 29.18 -42.52 -39.17
C SER A 200 28.83 -43.98 -39.51
N ILE A 201 27.54 -44.24 -39.74
CA ILE A 201 27.08 -45.11 -40.82
C ILE A 201 25.89 -44.49 -41.57
N SER A 202 26.05 -44.39 -42.89
CA SER A 202 25.00 -44.18 -43.89
C SER A 202 24.45 -45.54 -44.34
N ALA A 203 23.14 -45.62 -44.59
CA ALA A 203 22.47 -46.49 -45.59
C ALA A 203 20.98 -46.12 -45.59
N VAL A 204 20.39 -45.49 -46.61
CA VAL A 204 19.96 -46.02 -47.93
C VAL A 204 19.18 -47.33 -47.85
N GLY A 205 17.92 -47.30 -48.28
CA GLY A 205 17.05 -48.46 -48.39
C GLY A 205 15.70 -48.06 -48.97
N SER A 206 15.53 -48.40 -50.25
CA SER A 206 14.48 -48.09 -51.23
C SER A 206 13.02 -48.25 -50.80
#